data_AF-A0A3D4NPC0-F1
#
_entry.id   AF-A0A3D4NPC0-F1
#
_cell.length_a   1.000
_cell.length_b   1.000
_cell.length_c   1.000
_cell.angle_alpha   90.00
_cell.angle_beta   90.00
_cell.angle_gamma   90.00
#
_symmetry.space_group_name_H-M   'P 1'
#
loop_
_entity.id
_entity.type
_entity.pdbx_description
1 polymer ?
#
loop_
_entity_poly.entity_id
_entity_poly.type
_entity_poly.pdbx_seq_one_letter_code
_entity_poly.pdbx_strand_id
1 'polypeptide(L)' 'QEYEWCLEQTILKDGAPWDANMILDDGGDLTELLHKKYPAILDRVHGVTEETTTGVHRLLDMLAKGELKIPAINVNDSV' A
#
# COMPACT_ATOMS: atom_id res chain seq x y z
N GLN A 1 6.59 6.84 16.73
CA GLN A 1 7.94 6.59 16.16
C GLN A 1 8.12 5.11 15.87
N GLU A 2 7.77 4.20 16.79
CA GLU A 2 7.92 2.75 16.59
C GLU A 2 6.99 2.18 15.49
N TYR A 3 5.76 2.69 15.37
CA TYR A 3 4.80 2.26 14.34
C TYR A 3 5.37 2.41 12.91
N GLU A 4 5.80 3.62 12.56
CA GLU A 4 6.45 3.90 11.26
C GLU A 4 7.70 3.05 11.04
N TRP A 5 8.50 2.87 12.08
CA TRP A 5 9.70 2.03 12.00
C TRP A 5 9.35 0.58 11.65
N CYS A 6 8.30 0.02 12.27
CA CYS A 6 7.81 -1.33 11.95
C CYS A 6 7.34 -1.45 10.49
N LEU A 7 6.60 -0.46 9.97
CA LEU A 7 6.22 -0.42 8.56
C LEU A 7 7.44 -0.40 7.66
N GLU A 8 8.46 0.40 7.98
CA GLU A 8 9.69 0.43 7.19
C GLU A 8 10.45 -0.89 7.21
N GLN A 9 10.39 -1.67 8.30
CA GLN A 9 11.02 -2.99 8.35
C GLN A 9 10.32 -4.02 7.46
N THR A 10 9.05 -3.84 7.08
CA THR A 10 8.40 -4.73 6.11
C THR A 10 8.76 -4.37 4.67
N ILE A 11 9.11 -3.11 4.43
CA ILE A 11 9.52 -2.57 3.13
C ILE A 11 11.00 -2.89 2.86
N LEU A 12 11.84 -2.81 3.88
CA LEU A 12 13.29 -2.94 3.76
C LEU A 12 13.76 -4.31 4.27
N LYS A 13 14.49 -5.03 3.42
CA LYS A 13 15.25 -6.22 3.78
C LYS A 13 16.73 -5.88 3.74
N ASP A 14 17.44 -6.10 4.85
CA ASP A 14 18.87 -5.82 4.98
C ASP A 14 19.24 -4.37 4.61
N GLY A 15 18.34 -3.42 4.89
CA GLY A 15 18.52 -1.99 4.61
C GLY A 15 18.24 -1.55 3.17
N ALA A 16 17.79 -2.47 2.31
CA ALA A 16 17.41 -2.18 0.92
C ALA A 16 15.94 -2.54 0.66
N PRO A 17 15.26 -1.86 -0.29
CA PRO A 17 13.90 -2.23 -0.69
C PRO A 17 13.76 -3.71 -1.05
N TRP A 18 12.89 -4.43 -0.34
CA TRP A 18 12.59 -5.82 -0.64
C TRP A 18 11.91 -5.95 -2.00
N ASP A 19 12.08 -7.13 -2.62
CA ASP A 19 11.48 -7.49 -3.91
C ASP A 19 10.00 -7.89 -3.76
N ALA A 20 9.23 -7.02 -3.11
CA ALA A 20 7.80 -7.20 -2.89
C ALA A 20 7.03 -7.09 -4.21
N ASN A 21 6.01 -7.94 -4.38
CA ASN A 21 5.16 -7.99 -5.57
C ASN A 21 3.66 -7.96 -5.26
N MET A 22 3.28 -7.88 -3.98
CA MET A 22 1.90 -7.80 -3.49
C MET A 22 1.84 -6.95 -2.23
N ILE A 23 0.69 -6.32 -1.98
CA ILE A 23 0.38 -5.63 -0.74
C ILE A 23 -0.95 -6.18 -0.19
N LEU A 24 -0.98 -6.42 1.12
CA LEU A 24 -2.19 -6.63 1.89
C LEU A 24 -2.18 -5.56 2.99
N ASP A 25 -3.22 -4.73 3.03
CA ASP A 25 -3.27 -3.53 3.85
C ASP A 25 -4.60 -3.43 4.61
N ASP A 26 -4.53 -2.84 5.79
CA ASP A 26 -5.66 -2.54 6.66
C ASP A 26 -5.53 -1.07 7.10
N GLY A 27 -6.31 -0.21 6.47
CA GLY A 27 -6.39 1.22 6.77
C GLY A 27 -5.64 2.11 5.80
N GLY A 28 -4.74 1.56 4.98
CA GLY A 28 -4.10 2.25 3.85
C GLY A 28 -2.76 2.95 4.14
N ASP A 29 -2.21 2.80 5.34
CA ASP A 29 -0.97 3.49 5.74
C ASP A 29 0.27 2.93 5.02
N LEU A 30 0.37 1.61 4.86
CA LEU A 30 1.45 0.99 4.09
C LEU A 30 1.37 1.39 2.62
N THR A 31 0.16 1.38 2.06
CA THR A 31 -0.09 1.78 0.67
C THR A 31 0.31 3.24 0.43
N GLU A 32 -0.07 4.16 1.31
CA GLU A 32 0.32 5.57 1.19
C GLU A 32 1.84 5.75 1.31
N LEU A 33 2.48 5.06 2.26
CA LEU A 33 3.93 5.12 2.45
C LEU A 33 4.68 4.66 1.20
N LEU A 34 4.23 3.57 0.55
CA LEU A 34 4.82 3.09 -0.69
C LEU A 34 4.62 4.09 -1.84
N HIS A 35 3.44 4.70 -1.98
CA HIS A 35 3.19 5.69 -3.05
C HIS A 35 4.02 6.97 -2.89
N LYS A 36 4.24 7.42 -1.65
CA LYS A 36 4.96 8.67 -1.36
C LYS A 36 6.47 8.50 -1.25
N LYS A 37 6.93 7.50 -0.51
CA LYS A 37 8.34 7.36 -0.12
C LYS A 37 9.09 6.31 -0.95
N TYR A 38 8.41 5.24 -1.35
CA TYR A 38 9.04 4.14 -2.10
C TYR A 38 8.34 3.83 -3.43
N PRO A 39 8.07 4.85 -4.28
CA PRO A 39 7.26 4.65 -5.48
C PRO A 39 7.86 3.63 -6.46
N ALA A 40 9.19 3.46 -6.49
CA ALA A 40 9.87 2.51 -7.35
C ALA A 40 9.58 1.04 -6.98
N ILE A 41 9.15 0.75 -5.74
CA ILE A 41 8.74 -0.62 -5.37
C ILE A 41 7.46 -1.01 -6.11
N LEU A 42 6.57 -0.05 -6.38
CA LEU A 42 5.27 -0.30 -6.97
C LEU A 42 5.35 -0.78 -8.43
N ASP A 43 6.46 -0.55 -9.13
CA ASP A 43 6.67 -0.99 -10.52
C ASP A 43 6.62 -2.53 -10.69
N ARG A 44 6.88 -3.27 -9.59
CA ARG A 44 6.83 -4.74 -9.54
C ARG A 44 5.64 -5.28 -8.74
N VAL A 45 4.85 -4.41 -8.11
CA VAL A 45 3.69 -4.81 -7.31
C VAL A 45 2.48 -4.98 -8.21
N HIS A 46 1.82 -6.14 -8.11
CA HIS A 46 0.69 -6.49 -8.97
C HIS A 46 -0.64 -5.93 -8.46
N GLY A 47 -0.72 -5.57 -7.18
CA GLY A 47 -1.90 -4.92 -6.62
C GLY A 47 -1.89 -4.90 -5.10
N VAL A 48 -2.93 -4.28 -4.55
CA VAL A 48 -3.23 -4.23 -3.11
C VAL A 48 -4.60 -4.83 -2.83
N THR A 49 -4.71 -5.59 -1.74
CA THR A 49 -6.00 -5.99 -1.15
C THR A 49 -6.21 -5.18 0.13
N GLU A 50 -7.28 -4.41 0.20
CA GLU A 50 -7.58 -3.51 1.33
C GLU A 50 -8.77 -4.01 2.14
N GLU A 51 -8.58 -4.11 3.46
CA GLU A 51 -9.52 -4.71 4.41
C GLU A 51 -10.58 -3.75 4.94
N THR A 52 -10.31 -2.45 5.06
CA THR A 52 -11.24 -1.53 5.75
C THR A 52 -11.86 -0.46 4.86
N THR A 53 -13.06 -0.01 5.25
CA THR A 53 -13.75 1.13 4.63
C THR A 53 -12.87 2.38 4.53
N THR A 54 -12.06 2.67 5.56
CA THR A 54 -11.18 3.85 5.58
C THR A 54 -10.08 3.75 4.52
N GLY A 55 -9.42 2.60 4.41
CA GLY A 55 -8.41 2.39 3.38
C GLY A 55 -9.01 2.43 1.98
N VAL A 56 -10.20 1.84 1.79
CA VAL A 56 -10.94 1.90 0.52
C VAL A 56 -11.22 3.35 0.10
N HIS A 57 -11.67 4.21 1.03
CA HIS A 57 -11.90 5.62 0.72
C HIS A 57 -10.61 6.33 0.25
N ARG A 58 -9.46 6.06 0.89
CA ARG A 58 -8.16 6.61 0.47
C ARG A 58 -7.77 6.13 -0.92
N LEU A 59 -7.97 4.85 -1.23
CA LEU A 59 -7.71 4.29 -2.56
C LEU A 59 -8.58 4.94 -3.65
N LEU A 60 -9.87 5.15 -3.38
CA LEU A 60 -10.78 5.84 -4.30
C LEU A 60 -10.37 7.30 -4.53
N ASP A 61 -9.94 8.01 -3.49
CA ASP A 61 -9.43 9.37 -3.60
C ASP A 61 -8.16 9.43 -4.46
N MET A 62 -7.22 8.49 -4.25
CA MET A 62 -6.00 8.39 -5.07
C MET A 62 -6.35 8.06 -6.52
N LEU A 63 -7.31 7.16 -6.76
CA LEU A 63 -7.76 6.82 -8.11
C LEU A 63 -8.40 8.04 -8.80
N ALA A 64 -9.27 8.78 -8.12
CA ALA A 64 -9.90 9.98 -8.65
C ALA A 64 -8.89 11.08 -9.01
N LYS A 65 -7.76 11.15 -8.29
CA LYS A 65 -6.65 12.07 -8.57
C LYS A 65 -5.66 11.55 -9.63
N GLY A 66 -5.78 10.28 -10.05
CA GLY A 66 -4.81 9.63 -10.94
C GLY A 66 -3.47 9.32 -10.27
N GLU A 67 -3.44 9.24 -8.94
CA GLU A 67 -2.24 9.00 -8.13
C GLU A 67 -2.06 7.52 -7.76
N LEU A 68 -3.11 6.70 -7.86
CA LEU A 68 -3.05 5.27 -7.59
C LEU A 68 -2.27 4.55 -8.70
N LYS A 69 -1.13 3.94 -8.35
CA LYS A 69 -0.17 3.36 -9.31
C LYS A 69 -0.40 1.87 -9.62
N ILE A 70 -1.15 1.19 -8.78
CA ILE A 70 -1.38 -0.26 -8.85
C ILE A 70 -2.87 -0.54 -8.71
N PRO A 71 -3.40 -1.63 -9.29
CA PRO A 71 -4.79 -2.00 -9.07
C PRO A 71 -5.05 -2.39 -7.61
N ALA A 72 -6.29 -2.22 -7.16
CA ALA A 72 -6.71 -2.53 -5.81
C ALA A 72 -7.99 -3.38 -5.79
N ILE A 73 -8.10 -4.27 -4.80
CA ILE A 73 -9.32 -5.01 -4.49
C ILE A 73 -9.82 -4.54 -3.13
N ASN A 74 -11.07 -4.10 -3.11
CA ASN A 74 -11.82 -3.79 -1.89
C ASN A 74 -12.34 -5.11 -1.30
N VAL A 75 -11.74 -5.57 -0.19
CA VAL A 75 -12.16 -6.79 0.52
C VAL A 75 -13.34 -6.50 1.45
N ASN A 76 -13.34 -5.30 2.06
CA ASN A 76 -14.33 -4.83 3.01
C ASN A 76 -15.79 -5.03 2.55
N ASP A 77 -16.07 -4.81 1.26
CA ASP A 77 -17.43 -4.88 0.71
C ASP A 77 -17.86 -6.29 0.28
N SER A 78 -17.10 -7.31 0.66
CA SER A 78 -17.52 -8.71 0.53
C SER A 78 -18.51 -9.09 1.63
N VAL A 79 -19.56 -9.84 1.29
CA VAL A 79 -20.64 -10.31 2.20
C VAL A 79 -20.22 -11.51 3.02
#